data_AF-A0A8T5IRU7-F1
#
_entry.id   AF-A0A8T5IRU7-F1
#
_cell.length_a   1.000
_cell.length_b   1.000
_cell.length_c   1.000
_cell.angle_alpha   90.00
_cell.angle_beta   90.00
_cell.angle_gamma   90.00
#
_symmetry.space_group_name_H-M   'P 1'
#
loop_
_entity.id
_entity.type
_entity.pdbx_description
1 polymer ?
#
loop_
_entity_poly.entity_id
_entity_poly.type
_entity_poly.pdbx_seq_one_letter_code
_entity_poly.pdbx_strand_id
1 'polypeptide(L)'
;MKLLGLTIYEWTLVVFTIIIGFVLPKYFFLTTFVLMWVYMISTKRIKSIKRYAISTALAFIWVLLANNFYSYNQNFLTFFGFATFPFFGWAIGLYGMHMFFSGLDEYFKTATFAVRFLLFCFFFWVILLVSESFAFNFFNVQNITSTTYAGIKFCNCLHAPLWMQISYFVLGPLFYLISKLFKIEKFSEE
;
A
#
# COMPACT_ATOMS: atom_id res chain seq x y z
N MET A 1 -16.52 -1.15 -23.91
CA MET A 1 -16.91 -2.50 -23.46
C MET A 1 -16.38 -2.71 -22.05
N LYS A 2 -17.24 -3.02 -21.07
CA LYS A 2 -16.82 -3.39 -19.71
C LYS A 2 -16.88 -4.92 -19.61
N LEU A 3 -15.77 -5.58 -19.35
CA LEU A 3 -15.72 -7.01 -19.06
C LEU A 3 -15.48 -7.14 -17.56
N LEU A 4 -16.39 -7.79 -16.82
CA LEU A 4 -16.32 -7.92 -15.35
C LEU A 4 -16.23 -6.57 -14.61
N GLY A 5 -16.90 -5.54 -15.14
CA GLY A 5 -16.91 -4.20 -14.54
C GLY A 5 -15.65 -3.35 -14.84
N LEU A 6 -14.59 -3.96 -15.37
CA LEU A 6 -13.35 -3.28 -15.78
C LEU A 6 -13.38 -2.91 -17.28
N THR A 7 -12.79 -1.76 -17.59
CA THR A 7 -12.51 -1.28 -18.93
C THR A 7 -11.32 -2.02 -19.54
N ILE A 8 -11.21 -2.03 -20.88
CA ILE A 8 -10.08 -2.65 -21.57
C ILE A 8 -8.72 -2.11 -21.09
N TYR A 9 -8.66 -0.80 -20.81
CA TYR A 9 -7.47 -0.15 -20.26
C TYR A 9 -7.06 -0.70 -18.89
N GLU A 10 -8.04 -0.95 -18.01
CA GLU A 10 -7.79 -1.54 -16.69
C GLU A 10 -7.27 -2.97 -16.81
N TRP A 11 -7.84 -3.77 -17.71
CA TRP A 11 -7.34 -5.12 -17.99
C TRP A 11 -5.91 -5.12 -18.54
N THR A 12 -5.60 -4.24 -19.49
CA THR A 12 -4.24 -4.09 -20.02
C THR A 12 -3.25 -3.73 -18.91
N LEU A 13 -3.63 -2.83 -17.99
CA LEU A 13 -2.82 -2.44 -16.85
C LEU A 13 -2.51 -3.64 -15.94
N VAL A 14 -3.55 -4.41 -15.58
CA VAL A 14 -3.41 -5.61 -14.74
C VAL A 14 -2.50 -6.64 -15.39
N VAL A 15 -2.78 -7.01 -16.64
CA VAL A 15 -1.99 -8.02 -17.37
C VAL A 15 -0.54 -7.57 -17.52
N PHE A 16 -0.29 -6.32 -17.89
CA PHE A 16 1.06 -5.78 -18.03
C PHE A 16 1.82 -5.77 -16.69
N THR A 17 1.15 -5.39 -15.61
CA THR A 17 1.72 -5.40 -14.26
C THR A 17 2.10 -6.82 -13.83
N ILE A 18 1.23 -7.81 -14.08
CA ILE A 18 1.50 -9.23 -13.80
C ILE A 18 2.71 -9.72 -14.61
N ILE A 19 2.73 -9.47 -15.93
CA ILE A 19 3.83 -9.89 -16.81
C ILE A 19 5.15 -9.30 -16.32
N ILE A 20 5.19 -8.00 -15.99
CA ILE A 20 6.39 -7.38 -15.44
C ILE A 20 6.79 -8.00 -14.10
N GLY A 21 5.83 -8.34 -13.24
CA GLY A 21 6.10 -9.03 -11.97
C GLY A 21 6.86 -10.34 -12.17
N PHE A 22 6.51 -11.10 -13.20
CA PHE A 22 7.19 -12.36 -13.54
C PHE A 22 8.53 -12.15 -14.24
N VAL A 23 8.62 -11.23 -15.21
CA VAL A 23 9.83 -11.07 -16.04
C VAL A 23 10.89 -10.22 -15.35
N LEU A 24 10.48 -9.18 -14.61
CA LEU A 24 11.36 -8.19 -13.98
C LEU A 24 10.84 -7.79 -12.58
N PRO A 25 10.88 -8.71 -11.60
CA PRO A 25 10.32 -8.49 -10.26
C PRO A 25 10.91 -7.25 -9.55
N LYS A 26 12.18 -6.92 -9.82
CA LYS A 26 12.86 -5.73 -9.27
C LYS A 26 12.23 -4.40 -9.70
N TYR A 27 11.53 -4.35 -10.83
CA TYR A 27 10.86 -3.14 -11.35
C TYR A 27 9.35 -3.16 -11.15
N PHE A 28 8.79 -4.23 -10.59
CA PHE A 28 7.35 -4.41 -10.44
C PHE A 28 6.68 -3.22 -9.72
N PHE A 29 7.18 -2.85 -8.54
CA PHE A 29 6.60 -1.76 -7.75
C PHE A 29 6.76 -0.39 -8.41
N LEU A 30 7.93 -0.09 -8.97
CA LEU A 30 8.16 1.16 -9.70
C LEU A 30 7.21 1.27 -10.90
N THR A 31 7.12 0.21 -11.70
CA THR A 31 6.30 0.21 -12.91
C THR A 31 4.81 0.34 -12.55
N THR A 32 4.35 -0.43 -11.56
CA THR A 32 2.99 -0.31 -11.02
C THR A 32 2.72 1.12 -10.57
N PHE A 33 3.65 1.73 -9.83
CA PHE A 33 3.51 3.08 -9.33
C PHE A 33 3.34 4.12 -10.46
N VAL A 34 4.20 4.07 -11.47
CA VAL A 34 4.15 4.98 -12.63
C VAL A 34 2.87 4.75 -13.44
N LEU A 35 2.52 3.50 -13.71
CA LEU A 35 1.36 3.14 -14.50
C LEU A 35 0.04 3.57 -13.82
N MET A 36 -0.04 3.49 -12.50
CA MET A 36 -1.20 4.00 -11.76
C MET A 36 -1.37 5.51 -11.97
N TRP A 37 -0.29 6.30 -11.88
CA TRP A 37 -0.33 7.74 -12.19
C TRP A 37 -0.81 8.01 -13.62
N VAL A 38 -0.20 7.35 -14.61
CA VAL A 38 -0.58 7.48 -16.02
C VAL A 38 -2.06 7.15 -16.22
N TYR A 39 -2.53 6.03 -15.65
CA TYR A 39 -3.91 5.60 -15.71
C TYR A 39 -4.87 6.63 -15.10
N MET A 40 -4.61 7.11 -13.89
CA MET A 40 -5.51 8.04 -13.21
C MET A 40 -5.56 9.42 -13.86
N ILE A 41 -4.43 9.91 -14.38
CA ILE A 41 -4.34 11.19 -15.10
C ILE A 41 -5.07 11.09 -16.45
N SER A 42 -4.78 10.06 -17.25
CA SER A 42 -5.42 9.86 -18.57
C SER A 42 -6.93 9.67 -18.48
N THR A 43 -7.41 9.04 -17.40
CA THR A 43 -8.85 8.84 -17.15
C THR A 43 -9.49 9.96 -16.33
N LYS A 44 -8.76 11.05 -16.03
CA LYS A 44 -9.23 12.23 -15.28
C LYS A 44 -9.88 11.88 -13.93
N ARG A 45 -9.39 10.85 -13.24
CA ARG A 45 -9.91 10.39 -11.94
C ARG A 45 -9.39 11.24 -10.79
N ILE A 46 -9.81 12.50 -10.72
CA ILE A 46 -9.28 13.51 -9.78
C ILE A 46 -9.31 13.06 -8.31
N LYS A 47 -10.39 12.40 -7.86
CA LYS A 47 -10.45 11.88 -6.48
C LYS A 47 -9.38 10.80 -6.23
N SER A 48 -9.21 9.86 -7.15
CA SER A 48 -8.16 8.82 -7.06
C SER A 48 -6.76 9.42 -7.09
N ILE A 49 -6.53 10.43 -7.96
CA ILE A 49 -5.27 11.19 -8.01
C ILE A 49 -4.94 11.78 -6.64
N LYS A 50 -5.90 12.45 -5.99
CA LYS A 50 -5.67 13.05 -4.66
C LYS A 50 -5.35 11.99 -3.60
N ARG A 51 -6.06 10.85 -3.59
CA ARG A 51 -5.76 9.75 -2.65
C ARG A 51 -4.36 9.20 -2.89
N TYR A 52 -3.98 9.00 -4.15
CA TYR A 52 -2.67 8.47 -4.49
C TYR A 52 -1.54 9.45 -4.20
N ALA A 53 -1.80 10.75 -4.36
CA ALA A 53 -0.87 11.80 -3.94
C ALA A 53 -0.61 11.75 -2.43
N ILE A 54 -1.68 11.61 -1.62
CA ILE A 54 -1.56 11.52 -0.16
C ILE A 54 -0.82 10.24 0.25
N SER A 55 -1.15 9.08 -0.35
CA SER A 55 -0.43 7.84 -0.04
C SER A 55 1.05 7.92 -0.42
N THR A 56 1.35 8.55 -1.56
CA THR A 56 2.73 8.81 -2.00
C THR A 56 3.46 9.73 -1.01
N ALA A 57 2.81 10.80 -0.54
CA ALA A 57 3.40 11.71 0.43
C ALA A 57 3.68 11.02 1.78
N LEU A 58 2.74 10.22 2.28
CA LEU A 58 2.95 9.43 3.51
C LEU A 58 4.07 8.40 3.35
N ALA A 59 4.11 7.68 2.23
CA ALA A 59 5.18 6.73 1.94
C ALA A 59 6.54 7.42 1.83
N PHE A 60 6.59 8.62 1.27
CA PHE A 60 7.81 9.42 1.20
C PHE A 60 8.29 9.84 2.59
N ILE A 61 7.42 10.43 3.41
CA ILE A 61 7.73 10.79 4.81
C ILE A 61 8.22 9.57 5.58
N TRP A 62 7.54 8.44 5.42
CA TRP A 62 7.91 7.20 6.06
C TRP A 62 9.31 6.74 5.68
N VAL A 63 9.65 6.73 4.39
CA VAL A 63 10.98 6.33 3.93
C VAL A 63 12.06 7.30 4.44
N LEU A 64 11.78 8.60 4.51
CA LEU A 64 12.72 9.56 5.10
C LEU A 64 13.03 9.24 6.57
N LEU A 65 12.02 8.84 7.34
CA LEU A 65 12.18 8.51 8.76
C LEU A 65 12.85 7.14 8.97
N ALA A 66 12.54 6.17 8.14
CA ALA A 66 12.92 4.77 8.33
C ALA A 66 14.08 4.30 7.43
N ASN A 67 14.67 5.18 6.60
CA ASN A 67 15.66 4.81 5.58
C ASN A 67 16.79 3.94 6.12
N ASN A 68 17.35 4.30 7.28
CA ASN A 68 18.50 3.60 7.87
C ASN A 68 18.16 2.19 8.36
N PHE A 69 16.88 1.83 8.41
CA PHE A 69 16.40 0.52 8.80
C PHE A 69 16.06 -0.36 7.60
N TYR A 70 16.13 0.14 6.36
CA TYR A 70 15.80 -0.62 5.16
C TYR A 70 17.06 -1.10 4.42
N SER A 71 17.39 -2.37 4.59
CA SER A 71 18.36 -3.07 3.74
C SER A 71 17.81 -4.46 3.42
N TYR A 72 17.60 -4.79 2.15
CA TYR A 72 16.98 -6.05 1.78
C TYR A 72 17.99 -7.05 1.27
N ASN A 73 17.72 -8.34 1.49
CA ASN A 73 18.49 -9.46 0.91
C ASN A 73 18.25 -9.64 -0.60
N GLN A 74 17.28 -8.94 -1.15
CA GLN A 74 16.97 -8.90 -2.58
C GLN A 74 17.54 -7.64 -3.22
N ASN A 75 17.91 -7.74 -4.49
CA ASN A 75 18.45 -6.63 -5.30
C ASN A 75 17.34 -5.67 -5.76
N PHE A 76 16.67 -5.01 -4.80
CA PHE A 76 15.75 -3.93 -5.11
C PHE A 76 16.50 -2.69 -5.60
N LEU A 77 15.79 -1.87 -6.38
CA LEU A 77 16.30 -0.61 -6.85
C LEU A 77 16.55 0.35 -5.68
N THR A 78 17.61 1.15 -5.81
CA THR A 78 17.94 2.23 -4.88
C THR A 78 18.04 3.54 -5.67
N PHE A 79 17.58 4.64 -5.09
CA PHE A 79 17.71 5.98 -5.66
C PHE A 79 18.31 6.92 -4.62
N PHE A 80 19.42 7.58 -4.94
CA PHE A 80 20.12 8.49 -4.02
C PHE A 80 20.38 7.88 -2.63
N GLY A 81 20.66 6.58 -2.56
CA GLY A 81 20.87 5.86 -1.30
C GLY A 81 19.59 5.46 -0.55
N PHE A 82 18.41 5.77 -1.08
CA PHE A 82 17.12 5.32 -0.52
C PHE A 82 16.68 4.00 -1.13
N ALA A 83 16.24 3.06 -0.28
CA ALA A 83 15.56 1.85 -0.74
C ALA A 83 14.22 2.23 -1.37
N THR A 84 14.02 1.93 -2.66
CA THR A 84 12.81 2.37 -3.37
C THR A 84 11.63 1.43 -3.15
N PHE A 85 11.90 0.17 -2.80
CA PHE A 85 10.88 -0.83 -2.49
C PHE A 85 9.88 -0.35 -1.42
N PRO A 86 10.31 0.10 -0.21
CA PRO A 86 9.37 0.58 0.80
C PRO A 86 8.61 1.82 0.30
N PHE A 87 9.24 2.72 -0.45
CA PHE A 87 8.56 3.91 -0.98
C PHE A 87 7.37 3.53 -1.89
N PHE A 88 7.63 2.74 -2.93
CA PHE A 88 6.59 2.35 -3.88
C PHE A 88 5.58 1.37 -3.27
N GLY A 89 6.05 0.41 -2.47
CA GLY A 89 5.22 -0.57 -1.78
C GLY A 89 4.21 0.09 -0.84
N TRP A 90 4.65 1.04 0.00
CA TRP A 90 3.74 1.78 0.89
C TRP A 90 2.76 2.66 0.11
N ALA A 91 3.22 3.37 -0.92
CA ALA A 91 2.34 4.24 -1.71
C ALA A 91 1.22 3.45 -2.42
N ILE A 92 1.57 2.31 -3.04
CA ILE A 92 0.63 1.40 -3.71
C ILE A 92 -0.26 0.71 -2.68
N GLY A 93 0.31 0.17 -1.61
CA GLY A 93 -0.41 -0.59 -0.59
C GLY A 93 -1.46 0.23 0.15
N LEU A 94 -1.12 1.45 0.60
CA LEU A 94 -2.06 2.34 1.28
C LEU A 94 -3.23 2.72 0.36
N TYR A 95 -2.93 3.12 -0.87
CA TYR A 95 -3.99 3.45 -1.83
C TYR A 95 -4.83 2.24 -2.21
N GLY A 96 -4.20 1.09 -2.48
CA GLY A 96 -4.87 -0.16 -2.82
C GLY A 96 -5.81 -0.61 -1.70
N MET A 97 -5.35 -0.55 -0.45
CA MET A 97 -6.15 -0.84 0.74
C MET A 97 -7.37 0.09 0.84
N HIS A 98 -7.19 1.39 0.61
CA HIS A 98 -8.32 2.32 0.61
C HIS A 98 -9.29 2.04 -0.53
N MET A 99 -8.80 1.70 -1.74
CA MET A 99 -9.68 1.35 -2.86
C MET A 99 -10.46 0.07 -2.57
N PHE A 100 -9.80 -0.94 -1.99
CA PHE A 100 -10.44 -2.18 -1.53
C PHE A 100 -11.54 -1.87 -0.52
N PHE A 101 -11.23 -1.12 0.54
CA PHE A 101 -12.21 -0.77 1.56
C PHE A 101 -13.35 0.10 1.03
N SER A 102 -13.06 1.03 0.11
CA SER A 102 -14.10 1.81 -0.58
C SER A 102 -15.01 0.95 -1.45
N GLY A 103 -14.51 -0.15 -2.01
CA GLY A 103 -15.33 -1.12 -2.73
C GLY A 103 -16.33 -1.86 -1.83
N LEU A 104 -16.05 -1.92 -0.53
CA LEU A 104 -16.94 -2.50 0.48
C LEU A 104 -17.94 -1.48 1.06
N ASP A 105 -17.92 -0.22 0.61
CA ASP A 105 -18.78 0.84 1.15
C ASP A 105 -20.26 0.47 1.13
N GLU A 106 -20.69 -0.30 0.12
CA GLU A 106 -22.09 -0.74 0.01
C GLU A 106 -22.57 -1.62 1.16
N TYR A 107 -21.67 -2.40 1.78
CA TYR A 107 -21.98 -3.27 2.91
C TYR A 107 -22.00 -2.52 4.25
N PHE A 108 -21.45 -1.30 4.28
CA PHE A 108 -21.26 -0.53 5.52
C PHE A 108 -21.94 0.85 5.47
N LYS A 109 -22.91 1.06 4.57
CA LYS A 109 -23.58 2.37 4.38
C LYS A 109 -24.20 2.92 5.68
N THR A 110 -24.73 2.05 6.54
CA THR A 110 -25.37 2.43 7.81
C THR A 110 -24.41 2.49 8.99
N ALA A 111 -23.14 2.10 8.80
CA ALA A 111 -22.17 2.07 9.88
C ALA A 111 -21.72 3.49 10.24
N THR A 112 -21.61 3.76 11.54
CA THR A 112 -21.06 5.03 12.02
C THR A 112 -19.59 5.18 11.62
N PHE A 113 -19.09 6.42 11.60
CA PHE A 113 -17.68 6.69 11.31
C PHE A 113 -16.72 5.84 12.17
N ALA A 114 -16.98 5.73 13.47
CA ALA A 114 -16.14 4.95 14.39
C ALA A 114 -16.08 3.47 13.98
N VAL A 115 -17.22 2.87 13.64
CA VAL A 115 -17.29 1.47 13.18
C VAL A 115 -16.52 1.30 11.88
N ARG A 116 -16.70 2.21 10.92
CA ARG A 116 -16.00 2.18 9.63
C ARG A 116 -14.50 2.33 9.78
N PHE A 117 -14.05 3.22 10.65
CA PHE A 117 -12.64 3.42 10.97
C PHE A 117 -12.03 2.14 11.58
N LEU A 118 -12.70 1.55 12.57
CA LEU A 118 -12.25 0.30 13.20
C LEU A 118 -12.18 -0.86 12.19
N LEU A 119 -13.18 -0.98 11.30
CA LEU A 119 -13.17 -1.96 10.22
C LEU A 119 -12.00 -1.72 9.26
N PHE A 120 -11.76 -0.46 8.86
CA PHE A 120 -10.62 -0.12 8.01
C PHE A 120 -9.29 -0.53 8.68
N CYS A 121 -9.09 -0.17 9.95
CA CYS A 121 -7.91 -0.55 10.72
C CYS A 121 -7.74 -2.08 10.74
N PHE A 122 -8.80 -2.81 11.04
CA PHE A 122 -8.78 -4.27 11.06
C PHE A 122 -8.35 -4.86 9.71
N PHE A 123 -9.00 -4.48 8.61
CA PHE A 123 -8.64 -4.98 7.28
C PHE A 123 -7.21 -4.62 6.90
N PHE A 124 -6.78 -3.38 7.19
CA PHE A 124 -5.43 -2.92 6.90
C PHE A 124 -4.39 -3.76 7.68
N TRP A 125 -4.60 -3.99 8.97
CA TRP A 125 -3.69 -4.79 9.79
C TRP A 125 -3.61 -6.24 9.33
N VAL A 126 -4.75 -6.85 9.00
CA VAL A 126 -4.78 -8.22 8.47
C VAL A 126 -4.02 -8.31 7.16
N ILE A 127 -4.29 -7.41 6.20
CA ILE A 127 -3.61 -7.40 4.89
C ILE A 127 -2.12 -7.14 5.06
N LEU A 128 -1.73 -6.21 5.93
CA LEU A 128 -0.33 -5.91 6.25
C LEU A 128 0.39 -7.16 6.78
N LEU A 129 -0.16 -7.80 7.83
CA LEU A 129 0.43 -8.98 8.45
C LEU A 129 0.55 -10.16 7.48
N VAL A 130 -0.49 -10.40 6.68
CA VAL A 130 -0.47 -11.44 5.65
C VAL A 130 0.60 -11.12 4.60
N SER A 131 0.63 -9.89 4.08
CA SER A 131 1.60 -9.50 3.05
C SER A 131 3.05 -9.63 3.55
N GLU A 132 3.32 -9.17 4.76
CA GLU A 132 4.65 -9.28 5.39
C GLU A 132 5.04 -10.72 5.67
N SER A 133 4.11 -11.54 6.18
CA SER A 133 4.35 -12.97 6.39
C SER A 133 4.65 -13.70 5.08
N PHE A 134 3.89 -13.41 4.01
CA PHE A 134 4.13 -13.98 2.69
C PHE A 134 5.47 -13.54 2.10
N ALA A 135 5.77 -12.24 2.17
CA ALA A 135 7.03 -11.68 1.71
C ALA A 135 8.21 -12.35 2.42
N PHE A 136 8.15 -12.47 3.74
CA PHE A 136 9.22 -13.00 4.57
C PHE A 136 9.39 -14.52 4.42
N ASN A 137 8.32 -15.30 4.60
CA ASN A 137 8.40 -16.75 4.70
C ASN A 137 8.33 -17.48 3.34
N PHE A 138 7.67 -16.90 2.34
CA PHE A 138 7.47 -17.57 1.05
C PHE A 138 8.34 -16.97 -0.07
N PHE A 139 8.43 -15.64 -0.15
CA PHE A 139 9.22 -14.98 -1.19
C PHE A 139 10.65 -14.66 -0.77
N ASN A 140 11.02 -14.98 0.48
CA ASN A 140 12.35 -14.71 1.04
C ASN A 140 12.78 -13.24 0.85
N VAL A 141 11.83 -12.31 0.99
CA VAL A 141 12.07 -10.87 1.01
C VAL A 141 12.27 -10.47 2.46
N GLN A 142 13.53 -10.30 2.86
CA GLN A 142 13.90 -10.03 4.25
C GLN A 142 14.67 -8.72 4.34
N ASN A 143 14.31 -7.91 5.34
CA ASN A 143 15.07 -6.73 5.69
C ASN A 143 16.21 -7.12 6.64
N ILE A 144 17.43 -7.25 6.09
CA ILE A 144 18.64 -7.70 6.77
C ILE A 144 18.94 -6.86 8.01
N THR A 145 18.79 -5.54 7.93
CA THR A 145 19.09 -4.66 9.06
C THR A 145 18.19 -4.96 10.25
N SER A 146 16.97 -5.41 9.97
CA SER A 146 15.92 -5.52 10.97
C SER A 146 15.66 -6.94 11.44
N THR A 147 16.24 -7.97 10.81
CA THR A 147 16.12 -9.39 11.23
C THR A 147 16.68 -9.67 12.62
N THR A 148 17.52 -8.78 13.16
CA THR A 148 18.05 -8.85 14.53
C THR A 148 17.01 -8.54 15.60
N TYR A 149 15.92 -7.84 15.24
CA TYR A 149 14.82 -7.55 16.15
C TYR A 149 13.84 -8.73 16.20
N ALA A 150 13.20 -8.90 17.36
CA ALA A 150 12.14 -9.88 17.51
C ALA A 150 10.95 -9.53 16.58
N GLY A 151 10.56 -10.49 15.74
CA GLY A 151 9.36 -10.39 14.94
C GLY A 151 8.10 -10.63 15.76
N ILE A 152 6.95 -10.39 15.14
CA ILE A 152 5.65 -10.68 15.76
C ILE A 152 5.48 -12.20 15.87
N LYS A 153 5.27 -12.70 17.10
CA LYS A 153 5.35 -14.13 17.45
C LYS A 153 4.52 -15.07 16.58
N PHE A 154 3.32 -14.66 16.14
CA PHE A 154 2.39 -15.56 15.44
C PHE A 154 2.65 -15.67 13.93
N CYS A 155 3.28 -14.67 13.31
CA CYS A 155 3.56 -14.66 11.86
C CYS A 155 5.06 -14.74 11.53
N ASN A 156 5.92 -14.59 12.54
CA ASN A 156 7.37 -14.40 12.37
C ASN A 156 7.67 -13.35 11.28
N CYS A 157 7.02 -12.19 11.40
CA CYS A 157 7.05 -11.11 10.43
C CYS A 157 7.25 -9.76 11.14
N LEU A 158 7.51 -8.68 10.38
CA LEU A 158 7.74 -7.34 10.93
C LEU A 158 8.86 -7.28 11.99
N HIS A 159 9.99 -7.92 11.70
CA HIS A 159 11.21 -7.78 12.50
C HIS A 159 11.69 -6.32 12.40
N ALA A 160 11.49 -5.51 13.43
CA ALA A 160 11.84 -4.10 13.46
C ALA A 160 11.85 -3.55 14.91
N PRO A 161 12.45 -2.38 15.19
CA PRO A 161 12.27 -1.70 16.47
C PRO A 161 10.79 -1.43 16.77
N LEU A 162 10.42 -1.38 18.06
CA LEU A 162 9.03 -1.21 18.49
C LEU A 162 8.34 0.02 17.87
N TRP A 163 9.02 1.16 17.79
CA TRP A 163 8.45 2.38 17.20
C TRP A 163 8.08 2.20 15.71
N MET A 164 8.89 1.43 14.98
CA MET A 164 8.71 1.15 13.55
C MET A 164 7.55 0.17 13.37
N GLN A 165 7.48 -0.87 14.22
CA GLN A 165 6.33 -1.79 14.26
C GLN A 165 5.02 -1.02 14.50
N ILE A 166 4.96 -0.16 15.53
CA ILE A 166 3.80 0.67 15.80
C ILE A 166 3.45 1.56 14.60
N SER A 167 4.46 2.18 13.98
CA SER A 167 4.26 3.05 12.82
C SER A 167 3.63 2.30 11.65
N TYR A 168 4.03 1.05 11.38
CA TYR A 168 3.41 0.22 10.34
C TYR A 168 1.91 0.04 10.58
N PHE A 169 1.48 -0.20 11.82
CA PHE A 169 0.06 -0.31 12.16
C PHE A 169 -0.69 1.03 12.13
N VAL A 170 0.01 2.17 12.28
CA VAL A 170 -0.58 3.51 12.29
C VAL A 170 -0.69 4.13 10.89
N LEU A 171 0.18 3.77 9.94
CA LEU A 171 0.19 4.39 8.60
C LEU A 171 -1.14 4.27 7.86
N GLY A 172 -1.78 3.10 7.89
CA GLY A 172 -3.11 2.91 7.31
C GLY A 172 -4.18 3.81 7.96
N PRO A 173 -4.41 3.70 9.28
CA PRO A 173 -5.34 4.55 10.02
C PRO A 173 -5.11 6.05 9.76
N LEU A 174 -3.85 6.49 9.78
CA LEU A 174 -3.48 7.88 9.49
C LEU A 174 -3.89 8.28 8.06
N PHE A 175 -3.60 7.43 7.07
CA PHE A 175 -4.00 7.67 5.69
C PHE A 175 -5.52 7.82 5.53
N TYR A 176 -6.30 6.96 6.20
CA TYR A 176 -7.75 7.04 6.20
C TYR A 176 -8.25 8.36 6.79
N LEU A 177 -7.75 8.76 7.96
CA LEU A 177 -8.14 10.02 8.62
C LEU A 177 -7.82 11.24 7.76
N ILE A 178 -6.63 11.27 7.15
CA ILE A 178 -6.23 12.35 6.23
C ILE A 178 -7.17 12.37 5.01
N SER A 179 -7.46 11.22 4.42
CA SER A 179 -8.35 11.13 3.25
C SER A 179 -9.78 11.63 3.55
N LYS A 180 -10.30 11.35 4.75
CA LYS A 180 -11.57 11.89 5.25
C LYS A 180 -11.51 13.41 5.44
N LEU A 181 -10.45 13.92 6.08
CA LEU A 181 -10.27 15.35 6.34
C LEU A 181 -10.30 16.18 5.05
N PHE A 182 -9.67 15.67 3.97
CA PHE A 182 -9.67 16.33 2.66
C PHE A 182 -10.94 16.07 1.83
N LYS A 183 -11.96 15.40 2.39
CA LYS A 183 -13.24 15.05 1.72
C LYS A 183 -13.02 14.31 0.40
N ILE A 184 -11.99 13.47 0.33
CA ILE A 184 -11.64 12.73 -0.89
C ILE A 184 -12.42 11.42 -0.96
N GLU A 185 -13.05 11.01 0.14
CA GLU A 185 -13.94 9.86 0.19
C GLU A 185 -15.24 10.15 -0.58
N LYS A 186 -15.75 9.12 -1.27
CA LYS A 186 -17.16 9.04 -1.60
C LYS A 186 -17.70 8.13 -0.50
N PHE A 187 -18.05 8.71 0.63
CA PHE A 187 -19.10 8.09 1.42
C PHE A 187 -20.33 8.86 1.03
N SER A 188 -21.42 8.15 0.74
CA SER A 188 -22.73 8.75 0.57
C SER A 188 -23.04 9.55 1.83
N GLU A 189 -22.64 10.81 1.87
CA GLU A 189 -23.21 11.81 2.73
C GLU A 189 -24.50 12.25 2.01
N GLU A 190 -25.53 11.42 2.15
CA GLU A 190 -26.93 11.83 2.10
C GLU A 190 -27.38 12.11 3.53
#